data_AF-A0A820IAE7-F1
#
_entry.id   AF-A0A820IAE7-F1
#
_cell.length_a   1.000
_cell.length_b   1.000
_cell.length_c   1.000
_cell.angle_alpha   90.00
_cell.angle_beta   90.00
_cell.angle_gamma   90.00
#
_symmetry.space_group_name_H-M   'P 1'
#
loop_
_entity.id
_entity.type
_entity.pdbx_description
1 polymer ?
#
loop_
_entity_poly.entity_id
_entity_poly.type
_entity_poly.pdbx_seq_one_letter_code
_entity_poly.pdbx_strand_id
1 'polypeptide(L)'
;MLFIVLLLVAIGDVVSISSPITPFTSYRYSTELEKGVAHLWWTIDNGAKDITFELHMKTTGWIALGISPGGGMEGADIGVGWVDTEGKVHFQVR
;
A
#
# COMPACT_ATOMS: atom_id res chain seq x y z
N MET A 1 4.58 7.55 -25.66
CA MET A 1 5.92 7.96 -25.17
C MET A 1 6.54 6.74 -24.53
N LEU A 2 7.55 6.15 -25.18
CA LEU A 2 8.07 4.81 -24.91
C LEU A 2 9.23 4.91 -23.91
N PHE A 3 9.14 4.25 -22.75
CA PHE A 3 10.30 4.08 -21.85
C PHE A 3 10.80 2.65 -21.97
N ILE A 4 11.94 2.49 -22.65
CA ILE A 4 12.72 1.24 -22.67
C ILE A 4 13.68 1.30 -21.48
N VAL A 5 13.59 0.32 -20.56
CA VAL A 5 14.59 0.11 -19.50
C VAL A 5 15.55 -0.97 -19.97
N LEU A 6 16.82 -0.61 -20.14
CA LEU A 6 17.93 -1.54 -20.40
C LEU A 6 18.39 -2.15 -19.07
N LEU A 7 18.28 -3.46 -18.91
CA LEU A 7 18.83 -4.20 -17.77
C LEU A 7 20.18 -4.82 -18.18
N LEU A 8 21.26 -4.37 -17.56
CA LEU A 8 22.59 -4.99 -17.66
C LEU A 8 22.83 -5.71 -16.32
N VAL A 9 22.71 -7.05 -16.31
CA VAL A 9 22.95 -7.86 -15.12
C VAL A 9 24.45 -8.05 -14.96
N ALA A 10 25.05 -7.30 -14.03
CA ALA A 10 26.33 -7.68 -13.45
C ALA A 10 26.07 -8.79 -12.42
N ILE A 11 26.76 -9.91 -12.59
CA ILE A 11 26.65 -11.09 -11.72
C ILE A 11 27.31 -10.73 -10.38
N GLY A 12 26.55 -10.87 -9.28
CA GLY A 12 27.10 -10.80 -7.93
C GLY A 12 26.50 -9.71 -7.03
N ASP A 13 25.18 -9.62 -6.96
CA ASP A 13 24.40 -9.33 -5.76
C ASP A 13 22.91 -9.45 -6.16
N VAL A 14 22.13 -10.21 -5.40
CA VAL A 14 20.67 -10.20 -5.60
C VAL A 14 20.17 -8.86 -5.10
N VAL A 15 20.10 -7.87 -5.98
CA VAL A 15 19.42 -6.61 -5.70
C VAL A 15 17.96 -6.97 -5.50
N SER A 16 17.51 -7.00 -4.23
CA SER A 16 16.08 -6.95 -3.94
C SER A 16 15.58 -5.62 -4.46
N ILE A 17 14.99 -5.62 -5.66
CA ILE A 17 14.31 -4.45 -6.22
C ILE A 17 13.04 -4.26 -5.38
N SER A 18 13.17 -3.71 -4.18
CA SER A 18 12.00 -3.24 -3.45
C SER A 18 11.62 -1.90 -4.09
N SER A 19 10.44 -1.84 -4.69
CA SER A 19 9.88 -0.56 -5.14
C SER A 19 9.95 0.44 -3.98
N PRO A 20 10.41 1.69 -4.22
CA PRO A 20 10.41 2.70 -3.17
C PRO A 20 8.98 2.90 -2.63
N ILE A 21 8.86 3.06 -1.31
CA ILE A 21 7.57 3.35 -0.66
C ILE A 21 7.26 4.82 -0.94
N THR A 22 6.65 5.05 -2.10
CA THR A 22 6.21 6.37 -2.56
C THR A 22 4.80 6.26 -3.11
N PRO A 23 3.92 7.23 -2.85
CA PRO A 23 2.55 7.14 -3.30
C PRO A 23 2.44 7.36 -4.81
N PHE A 24 1.42 6.78 -5.44
CA PHE A 24 1.11 6.94 -6.86
C PHE A 24 0.55 8.32 -7.18
N THR A 25 -0.02 9.01 -6.19
CA THR A 25 -0.57 10.36 -6.33
C THR A 25 -0.14 11.28 -5.17
N SER A 26 -0.46 12.58 -5.30
CA SER A 26 -0.19 13.55 -4.24
C SER A 26 -1.27 13.51 -3.18
N TYR A 27 -0.88 13.26 -1.93
CA TYR A 27 -1.77 13.28 -0.77
C TYR A 27 -1.40 14.41 0.20
N ARG A 28 -2.41 14.95 0.88
CA ARG A 28 -2.25 16.03 1.86
C ARG A 28 -1.66 15.54 3.18
N TYR A 29 -2.04 14.34 3.58
CA TYR A 29 -1.65 13.76 4.86
C TYR A 29 -0.97 12.42 4.65
N SER A 30 -0.04 12.09 5.55
CA SER A 30 0.58 10.79 5.57
C SER A 30 1.13 10.45 6.94
N THR A 31 1.34 9.17 7.19
CA THR A 31 2.02 8.67 8.37
C THR A 31 2.79 7.40 8.03
N GLU A 32 4.01 7.30 8.54
CA GLU A 32 4.80 6.07 8.49
C GLU A 32 4.37 5.21 9.67
N LEU A 33 3.73 4.07 9.38
CA LEU A 33 3.23 3.14 10.40
C LEU A 33 4.37 2.26 10.94
N GLU A 34 5.29 1.89 10.04
CA GLU A 34 6.51 1.16 10.36
C GLU A 34 7.63 1.59 9.42
N LYS A 35 8.79 1.93 10.00
CA LYS A 35 9.89 2.56 9.27
C LYS A 35 10.38 1.71 8.10
N GLY A 36 10.22 2.22 6.87
CA GLY A 36 10.66 1.55 5.64
C GLY A 36 9.86 0.30 5.26
N VAL A 37 8.80 -0.01 6.00
CA VAL A 37 7.95 -1.20 5.82
C VAL A 37 6.53 -0.80 5.46
N ALA A 38 5.92 0.16 6.16
CA ALA A 38 4.51 0.53 5.99
C ALA A 38 4.29 2.03 6.06
N HIS A 39 3.60 2.59 5.05
CA HIS A 39 3.26 4.02 4.98
C HIS A 39 1.83 4.19 4.46
N LEU A 40 1.05 4.99 5.17
CA LEU A 40 -0.32 5.36 4.82
C LEU A 40 -0.39 6.82 4.40
N TRP A 41 -1.04 7.10 3.28
CA TRP A 41 -1.38 8.44 2.80
C TRP A 41 -2.89 8.61 2.69
N TRP A 42 -3.38 9.83 2.90
CA TRP A 42 -4.78 10.13 2.69
C TRP A 42 -5.08 11.60 2.36
N THR A 43 -6.23 11.79 1.72
CA THR A 43 -6.85 13.09 1.40
C THR A 43 -8.34 13.04 1.70
N ILE A 44 -8.91 14.20 2.02
CA ILE A 44 -10.33 14.35 2.32
C ILE A 44 -10.92 15.26 1.25
N ASP A 45 -11.95 14.79 0.56
CA ASP A 45 -12.80 15.61 -0.30
C ASP A 45 -14.08 15.96 0.45
N ASN A 46 -14.16 17.19 0.96
CA ASN A 46 -15.35 17.65 1.69
C ASN A 46 -16.58 17.85 0.79
N GLY A 47 -16.39 18.02 -0.52
CA GLY A 47 -17.48 18.17 -1.48
C GLY A 47 -18.12 16.84 -1.80
N ALA A 48 -17.30 15.84 -2.17
CA ALA A 48 -17.74 14.47 -2.41
C ALA A 48 -18.12 13.72 -1.12
N LYS A 49 -17.62 14.19 0.04
CA LYS A 49 -17.71 13.55 1.36
C LYS A 49 -16.98 12.21 1.45
N ASP A 50 -15.87 12.10 0.73
CA ASP A 50 -15.06 10.89 0.66
C ASP A 50 -13.67 11.12 1.26
N ILE A 51 -13.07 10.04 1.76
CA ILE A 51 -11.67 9.98 2.15
C ILE A 51 -11.00 8.93 1.29
N THR A 52 -9.93 9.31 0.59
CA THR A 52 -9.13 8.41 -0.22
C THR A 52 -7.89 8.02 0.56
N PHE A 53 -7.66 6.72 0.70
CA PHE A 53 -6.49 6.15 1.36
C PHE A 53 -5.60 5.43 0.35
N GLU A 54 -4.30 5.51 0.57
CA GLU A 54 -3.30 4.70 -0.12
C GLU A 54 -2.33 4.12 0.91
N LEU A 55 -2.23 2.79 0.94
CA LEU A 55 -1.41 2.06 1.89
C LEU A 55 -0.39 1.23 1.12
N HIS A 56 0.88 1.51 1.33
CA HIS A 56 1.97 0.68 0.84
C HIS A 56 2.59 -0.08 2.01
N MET A 57 2.71 -1.41 1.87
CA MET A 57 3.37 -2.26 2.85
C MET A 57 4.26 -3.30 2.16
N LYS A 58 5.44 -3.55 2.72
CA LYS A 58 6.31 -4.67 2.31
C LYS A 58 5.96 -5.91 3.14
N THR A 59 5.21 -6.83 2.56
CA THR A 59 4.81 -8.09 3.20
C THR A 59 4.80 -9.24 2.20
N THR A 60 4.92 -10.48 2.69
CA THR A 60 4.71 -11.71 1.90
C THR A 60 3.30 -12.28 2.08
N GLY A 61 2.48 -11.66 2.92
CA GLY A 61 1.12 -12.09 3.22
C GLY A 61 0.06 -11.12 2.70
N TRP A 62 -0.90 -10.82 3.55
CA TRP A 62 -1.99 -9.88 3.30
C TRP A 62 -1.73 -8.53 3.97
N ILE A 63 -2.42 -7.51 3.50
CA ILE A 63 -2.48 -6.18 4.11
C ILE A 63 -3.93 -5.89 4.49
N ALA A 64 -4.15 -5.18 5.60
CA ALA A 64 -5.48 -4.70 5.97
C ALA A 64 -5.43 -3.28 6.52
N LEU A 65 -6.46 -2.50 6.22
CA LEU A 65 -6.70 -1.18 6.79
C LEU A 65 -8.08 -1.20 7.45
N GLY A 66 -8.12 -0.92 8.75
CA GLY A 66 -9.34 -0.86 9.53
C GLY A 66 -9.62 0.57 10.02
N ILE A 67 -10.90 0.95 10.03
CA ILE A 67 -11.36 2.22 10.60
C ILE A 67 -12.28 1.90 11.77
N SER A 68 -11.95 2.41 12.95
CA SER A 68 -12.78 2.24 14.15
C SER A 68 -12.72 3.45 15.07
N PRO A 69 -13.75 3.67 15.92
CA PRO A 69 -13.76 4.79 16.87
C PRO A 69 -12.62 4.75 17.90
N GLY A 70 -12.17 3.54 18.28
CA GLY A 70 -11.18 3.33 19.34
C GLY A 70 -9.79 2.92 18.85
N GLY A 71 -9.59 2.76 17.53
CA GLY A 71 -8.33 2.26 16.95
C GLY A 71 -8.09 0.75 17.14
N GLY A 72 -9.02 0.04 17.80
CA GLY A 72 -9.01 -1.42 17.89
C GLY A 72 -9.66 -2.10 16.68
N MET A 73 -9.50 -3.42 16.58
CA MET A 73 -10.13 -4.22 15.52
C MET A 73 -11.61 -4.52 15.78
N GLU A 74 -12.04 -4.52 17.04
CA GLU A 74 -13.42 -4.80 17.40
C GLU A 74 -14.36 -3.71 16.88
N GLY A 75 -15.35 -4.13 16.08
CA GLY A 75 -16.30 -3.22 15.44
C GLY A 75 -15.68 -2.29 14.38
N ALA A 76 -14.49 -2.61 13.87
CA ALA A 76 -13.87 -1.87 12.77
C ALA A 76 -14.46 -2.29 11.42
N ASP A 77 -14.62 -1.31 10.53
CA ASP A 77 -14.83 -1.57 9.10
C ASP A 77 -13.45 -1.81 8.45
N ILE A 78 -13.25 -2.97 7.83
CA ILE A 78 -11.92 -3.44 7.43
C ILE A 78 -11.88 -3.79 5.94
N GLY A 79 -10.96 -3.17 5.22
CA GLY A 79 -10.53 -3.61 3.89
C GLY A 79 -9.28 -4.48 3.97
N VAL A 80 -9.27 -5.63 3.29
CA VAL A 80 -8.15 -6.58 3.23
C VAL A 80 -7.76 -6.83 1.77
N GLY A 81 -6.46 -6.79 1.47
CA GLY A 81 -5.90 -7.13 0.16
C GLY A 81 -4.80 -8.19 0.26
N TRP A 82 -4.73 -9.10 -0.70
CA TRP A 82 -3.69 -10.12 -0.76
C TRP A 82 -3.42 -10.57 -2.20
N VAL A 83 -2.30 -11.28 -2.38
CA VAL A 83 -1.97 -11.98 -3.62
C VAL A 83 -1.99 -13.47 -3.31
N ASP A 84 -2.71 -14.25 -4.10
CA ASP A 84 -2.73 -15.70 -3.93
C ASP A 84 -1.49 -16.38 -4.53
N THR A 85 -1.41 -17.71 -4.38
CA THR A 85 -0.28 -18.51 -4.86
C THR A 85 -0.13 -18.52 -6.39
N GLU A 86 -1.16 -18.14 -7.13
CA GLU A 86 -1.15 -18.02 -8.59
C GLU A 86 -0.78 -16.61 -9.05
N GLY A 87 -0.54 -15.68 -8.12
CA GLY A 87 -0.23 -14.28 -8.42
C GLY A 87 -1.47 -13.41 -8.66
N LYS A 88 -2.68 -13.92 -8.40
CA LYS A 88 -3.91 -13.14 -8.57
C LYS A 88 -4.14 -12.26 -7.35
N VAL A 89 -4.46 -10.99 -7.62
CA VAL A 89 -4.78 -9.98 -6.61
C VAL A 89 -6.23 -10.12 -6.16
N HIS A 90 -6.46 -10.08 -4.86
CA HIS A 90 -7.76 -10.08 -4.22
C HIS A 90 -7.91 -8.89 -3.29
N PHE A 91 -9.14 -8.38 -3.18
CA PHE A 91 -9.50 -7.33 -2.25
C PHE A 91 -10.92 -7.56 -1.73
N GLN A 92 -11.13 -7.41 -0.42
CA GLN A 92 -12.42 -7.59 0.21
C GLN A 92 -12.62 -6.57 1.33
N VAL A 93 -13.86 -6.11 1.50
CA VAL A 93 -14.28 -5.26 2.62
C VAL A 93 -15.20 -6.06 3.52
N ARG A 94 -15.08 -5.87 4.83
CA ARG A 94 -15.91 -6.51 5.85
C ARG A 94 -16.32 -5.52 6.93
#